data_AF-A0A958GDQ6-F1
#
_entry.id   AF-A0A958GDQ6-F1
#
_cell.length_a   1.000
_cell.length_b   1.000
_cell.length_c   1.000
_cell.angle_alpha   90.00
_cell.angle_beta   90.00
_cell.angle_gamma   90.00
#
_symmetry.space_group_name_H-M   'P 1'
#
loop_
_entity.id
_entity.type
_entity.pdbx_description
1 polymer ?
#
loop_
_entity_poly.entity_id
_entity_poly.type
_entity_poly.pdbx_seq_one_letter_code
_entity_poly.pdbx_strand_id
1 'polypeptide(L)'
;MLRTVLQIIWWLFPIFFVFLALWAKLEKISHKGTRATDSAVQYLKQSVFLFVCALVTTIFDLYVLEPEIKPLLPDFVPFELCQIVLFPLTLWIMAMITGGSKPIKIEKISHVSKKQRK
;
A
#
# COMPACT_ATOMS: atom_id res chain seq x y z
N MET A 1 17.51 -0.97 17.37
CA MET A 1 17.74 -0.38 16.02
C MET A 1 16.81 -0.95 14.96
N LEU A 2 16.68 -2.28 14.83
CA LEU A 2 15.85 -2.90 13.79
C LEU A 2 14.38 -2.44 13.80
N ARG A 3 13.77 -2.27 14.97
CA ARG A 3 12.41 -1.72 15.13
C ARG A 3 12.22 -0.38 14.43
N THR A 4 13.12 0.57 14.68
CA THR A 4 13.08 1.90 14.09
C THR A 4 13.21 1.81 12.57
N VAL A 5 14.07 0.91 12.08
CA VAL A 5 14.22 0.65 10.63
C VAL A 5 12.93 0.10 10.03
N LEU A 6 12.28 -0.87 10.69
CA LEU A 6 11.01 -1.44 10.25
C LEU A 6 9.89 -0.40 10.20
N GLN A 7 9.76 0.44 11.23
CA GLN A 7 8.80 1.53 11.24
C GLN A 7 9.05 2.51 10.09
N ILE A 8 10.31 2.94 9.88
CA ILE A 8 10.67 3.80 8.75
C ILE A 8 10.26 3.15 7.41
N ILE A 9 10.52 1.85 7.25
CA ILE A 9 10.12 1.10 6.04
C ILE A 9 8.59 1.09 5.87
N TRP A 10 7.82 0.85 6.92
CA TRP A 10 6.35 0.85 6.84
C TRP A 10 5.78 2.20 6.40
N TRP A 11 6.39 3.29 6.85
CA TRP A 11 5.99 4.65 6.49
C TRP A 11 6.52 5.11 5.12
N LEU A 12 7.59 4.49 4.59
CA LEU A 12 8.13 4.78 3.26
C LEU A 12 7.15 4.45 2.14
N PHE A 13 6.41 3.33 2.26
CA PHE A 13 5.44 2.90 1.26
C PHE A 13 4.31 3.92 1.01
N PRO A 14 3.54 4.39 2.01
CA PRO A 14 2.49 5.38 1.77
C PRO A 14 3.06 6.69 1.21
N ILE A 15 4.24 7.13 1.67
CA ILE A 15 4.94 8.32 1.17
C ILE A 15 5.28 8.17 -0.31
N PHE A 16 5.82 7.01 -0.72
CA PHE A 16 6.13 6.72 -2.11
C PHE A 16 4.90 6.85 -3.02
N PHE A 17 3.75 6.32 -2.59
CA PHE A 17 2.49 6.46 -3.33
C PHE A 17 1.96 7.91 -3.37
N VAL A 18 2.24 8.75 -2.37
CA VAL A 18 1.95 10.20 -2.44
C VAL A 18 2.77 10.84 -3.54
N PHE A 19 4.07 10.53 -3.64
CA PHE A 19 4.93 11.07 -4.70
C PHE A 19 4.45 10.65 -6.10
N LEU A 20 4.01 9.40 -6.28
CA LEU A 20 3.41 8.96 -7.54
C LEU A 20 2.10 9.71 -7.86
N ALA A 21 1.26 9.95 -6.85
CA ALA A 21 0.03 10.73 -7.04
C ALA A 21 0.33 12.19 -7.41
N LEU A 22 1.36 12.80 -6.80
CA LEU A 22 1.83 14.14 -7.13
C LEU A 22 2.41 14.19 -8.54
N TRP A 23 3.22 13.19 -8.91
CA TRP A 23 3.79 13.08 -10.25
C TRP A 23 2.69 12.97 -11.31
N ALA A 24 1.70 12.09 -11.11
CA ALA A 24 0.56 11.95 -12.01
C ALA A 24 -0.27 13.25 -12.13
N LYS A 25 -0.38 14.04 -11.05
CA LYS A 25 -0.98 15.38 -11.09
C LYS A 25 -0.13 16.40 -11.87
N LEU A 26 1.19 16.36 -11.74
CA LEU A 26 2.08 17.24 -12.51
C LEU A 26 2.05 16.88 -14.00
N GLU A 27 2.03 15.60 -14.32
CA GLU A 27 1.90 15.11 -15.69
C GLU A 27 0.58 15.55 -16.33
N LYS A 28 -0.51 15.59 -15.56
CA LYS A 28 -1.80 16.19 -15.98
C LYS A 28 -1.68 17.68 -16.35
N ILE A 29 -0.87 18.44 -15.61
CA ILE A 29 -0.67 19.88 -15.89
C ILE A 29 0.20 20.06 -17.15
N SER A 30 1.18 19.18 -17.34
CA SER A 30 2.12 19.20 -18.47
C SER A 30 1.53 18.66 -19.77
N HIS A 31 0.65 17.65 -19.71
CA HIS A 31 0.04 17.00 -20.88
C HIS A 31 -1.48 16.96 -20.75
N LYS A 32 -2.16 17.50 -21.78
CA LYS A 32 -3.62 17.60 -21.91
C LYS A 32 -4.29 16.23 -22.19
N GLY A 33 -3.86 15.17 -21.50
CA GLY A 33 -4.30 13.79 -21.70
C GLY A 33 -5.15 13.27 -20.53
N THR A 34 -6.39 12.89 -20.83
CA THR A 34 -7.44 12.47 -19.87
C THR A 34 -7.15 11.18 -19.09
N ARG A 35 -6.08 10.44 -19.42
CA ARG A 35 -5.72 9.17 -18.74
C ARG A 35 -4.94 9.36 -17.41
N ALA A 36 -4.26 10.49 -17.22
CA ALA A 36 -3.48 10.75 -16.00
C ALA A 36 -4.35 11.06 -14.75
N THR A 37 -5.62 11.43 -14.95
CA THR A 37 -6.52 11.78 -13.84
C THR A 37 -7.00 10.57 -13.04
N ASP A 38 -7.31 9.45 -13.69
CA ASP A 38 -7.77 8.25 -13.00
C ASP A 38 -6.65 7.57 -12.21
N SER A 39 -5.42 7.61 -12.71
CA SER A 39 -4.25 7.05 -12.02
C SER A 39 -3.88 7.82 -10.75
N ALA A 40 -3.90 9.15 -10.78
CA ALA A 40 -3.58 9.98 -9.60
C ALA A 40 -4.53 9.73 -8.42
N VAL A 41 -5.83 9.60 -8.70
CA VAL A 41 -6.85 9.32 -7.66
C VAL A 41 -6.67 7.91 -7.10
N GLN A 42 -6.31 6.94 -7.93
CA GLN A 42 -6.02 5.57 -7.48
C GLN A 42 -4.79 5.52 -6.58
N TYR A 43 -3.69 6.18 -6.96
CA TYR A 43 -2.48 6.27 -6.12
C TYR A 43 -2.75 6.98 -4.80
N LEU A 44 -3.57 8.03 -4.79
CA LEU A 44 -3.96 8.71 -3.56
C LEU A 44 -4.77 7.79 -2.64
N LYS A 45 -5.75 7.05 -3.18
CA LYS A 45 -6.53 6.05 -2.41
C LYS A 45 -5.63 4.95 -1.85
N GLN A 46 -4.68 4.44 -2.63
CA GLN A 46 -3.68 3.47 -2.17
C GLN A 46 -2.80 4.04 -1.07
N SER A 47 -2.33 5.28 -1.22
CA SER A 47 -1.52 5.94 -0.19
C SER A 47 -2.29 6.08 1.12
N VAL A 48 -3.54 6.55 1.09
CA VAL A 48 -4.39 6.66 2.29
C VAL A 48 -4.62 5.28 2.93
N PHE A 49 -4.89 4.25 2.13
CA PHE A 49 -5.06 2.89 2.63
C PHE A 49 -3.78 2.38 3.33
N LEU A 50 -2.62 2.52 2.68
CA LEU A 50 -1.33 2.12 3.24
C LEU A 50 -0.97 2.93 4.49
N PHE A 51 -1.33 4.22 4.52
CA PHE A 51 -1.12 5.10 5.66
C PHE A 51 -1.91 4.61 6.88
N VAL A 52 -3.19 4.28 6.70
CA VAL A 52 -4.03 3.73 7.78
C VAL A 52 -3.46 2.39 8.24
N CYS A 53 -3.02 1.52 7.32
CA CYS A 53 -2.41 0.24 7.69
C CYS A 53 -1.11 0.42 8.49
N ALA A 54 -0.22 1.34 8.07
CA ALA A 54 1.01 1.65 8.80
C ALA A 54 0.73 2.23 10.19
N LEU A 55 -0.29 3.09 10.30
CA LEU A 55 -0.73 3.65 11.57
C LEU A 55 -1.24 2.55 12.52
N VAL A 56 -2.16 1.69 12.05
CA VAL A 56 -2.70 0.58 12.84
C VAL A 56 -1.60 -0.38 13.27
N THR A 57 -0.68 -0.71 12.35
CA THR A 57 0.48 -1.57 12.64
C THR A 57 1.35 -0.96 13.73
N THR A 58 1.63 0.35 13.66
CA THR A 58 2.43 1.06 14.65
C THR A 58 1.76 1.07 16.02
N ILE A 59 0.45 1.32 16.07
CA ILE A 59 -0.34 1.28 17.31
C ILE A 59 -0.32 -0.14 17.89
N PHE A 60 -0.52 -1.16 17.06
CA PHE A 60 -0.52 -2.54 17.53
C PHE A 60 0.87 -2.97 18.03
N ASP A 61 1.95 -2.57 17.36
CA ASP A 61 3.33 -2.83 17.80
C ASP A 61 3.59 -2.22 19.20
N LEU A 62 3.18 -0.96 19.41
CA LEU A 62 3.43 -0.21 20.65
C LEU A 62 2.56 -0.68 21.83
N TYR A 63 1.29 -0.95 21.58
CA TYR A 63 0.30 -1.15 22.65
C TYR A 63 -0.14 -2.60 22.84
N VAL A 64 0.16 -3.51 21.91
CA VAL A 64 -0.25 -4.92 22.01
C VAL A 64 0.95 -5.85 21.87
N LEU A 65 1.71 -5.75 20.79
CA LEU A 65 2.77 -6.71 20.50
C LEU A 65 3.89 -6.66 21.54
N GLU A 66 4.36 -5.46 21.91
CA GLU A 66 5.43 -5.29 22.89
C GLU A 66 5.02 -5.56 24.35
N PRO A 67 3.90 -5.00 24.88
CA PRO A 67 3.54 -5.23 26.28
C PRO A 67 2.88 -6.59 26.53
N GLU A 68 2.02 -7.07 25.63
CA GLU A 68 1.21 -8.28 25.88
C GLU A 68 1.84 -9.53 25.28
N ILE A 69 2.35 -9.45 24.04
CA ILE A 69 2.77 -10.65 23.31
C ILE A 69 4.24 -11.01 23.58
N LYS A 70 5.12 -10.02 23.75
CA LYS A 70 6.54 -10.26 24.08
C LYS A 70 6.76 -11.12 25.34
N PRO A 71 6.08 -10.91 26.49
CA PRO A 71 6.28 -11.76 27.67
C PRO A 71 5.68 -13.16 27.54
N LEU A 72 4.74 -13.35 26.61
CA LEU A 72 4.11 -14.63 26.28
C LEU A 72 4.85 -15.39 25.17
N LEU A 73 5.82 -14.74 24.52
CA LEU A 73 6.58 -15.35 23.43
C LEU A 73 7.57 -16.37 24.01
N PRO A 74 7.62 -17.59 23.47
CA PRO A 74 8.64 -18.54 23.89
C PRO A 74 10.01 -18.12 23.37
N ASP A 75 11.08 -18.42 24.13
CA ASP A 75 12.46 -17.96 23.88
C ASP A 75 13.02 -18.29 22.49
N PHE A 76 12.44 -19.26 21.78
CA PHE A 76 12.87 -19.67 20.44
C PHE A 76 12.29 -18.81 19.30
N VAL A 77 11.30 -17.96 19.57
CA VAL A 77 10.73 -17.08 18.53
C VAL A 77 11.38 -15.70 18.65
N PRO A 78 12.12 -15.24 17.64
CA PRO A 78 12.65 -13.88 17.64
C PRO A 78 11.48 -12.90 17.48
N PHE A 79 11.41 -11.94 18.40
CA PHE A 79 10.39 -10.88 18.41
C PHE A 79 10.35 -10.09 17.09
N GLU A 80 11.50 -9.99 16.43
CA GLU A 80 11.69 -9.35 15.14
C GLU A 80 10.85 -9.99 14.03
N LEU A 81 10.68 -11.32 14.05
CA LEU A 81 9.82 -12.00 13.06
C LEU A 81 8.37 -11.59 13.23
N CYS A 82 7.89 -11.46 14.47
CA CYS A 82 6.54 -10.98 14.75
C CYS A 82 6.34 -9.56 14.21
N GLN A 83 7.33 -8.68 14.37
CA GLN A 83 7.28 -7.33 13.80
C GLN A 83 7.25 -7.34 12.27
N ILE A 84 8.13 -8.11 11.62
CA ILE A 84 8.18 -8.21 10.14
C ILE A 84 6.84 -8.68 9.56
N VAL A 85 6.20 -9.67 10.21
CA VAL A 85 4.93 -10.25 9.75
C VAL A 85 3.72 -9.36 10.08
N LEU A 86 3.84 -8.49 11.09
CA LEU A 86 2.73 -7.66 11.55
C LEU A 86 2.16 -6.79 10.43
N PHE A 87 3.01 -6.09 9.67
CA PHE A 87 2.56 -5.19 8.61
C PHE A 87 1.85 -5.90 7.44
N PRO A 88 2.40 -6.98 6.85
CA PRO A 88 1.67 -7.82 5.89
C PRO A 88 0.33 -8.34 6.41
N LEU A 89 0.27 -8.71 7.69
CA LEU A 89 -0.94 -9.23 8.32
C LEU A 89 -1.99 -8.13 8.48
N THR A 90 -1.61 -6.93 8.93
CA THR A 90 -2.50 -5.76 8.99
C THR A 90 -3.01 -5.38 7.60
N LEU A 91 -2.14 -5.37 6.59
CA LEU A 91 -2.54 -5.11 5.20
C LEU A 91 -3.59 -6.11 4.72
N TRP A 92 -3.36 -7.40 4.98
CA TRP A 92 -4.27 -8.47 4.57
C TRP A 92 -5.64 -8.33 5.24
N ILE A 93 -5.68 -8.12 6.56
CA ILE A 93 -6.92 -7.93 7.32
C ILE A 93 -7.68 -6.69 6.82
N MET A 94 -6.98 -5.55 6.69
CA MET A 94 -7.60 -4.30 6.23
C MET A 94 -8.10 -4.41 4.78
N ALA A 95 -7.40 -5.15 3.92
CA ALA A 95 -7.85 -5.42 2.56
C ALA A 95 -9.11 -6.31 2.52
N MET A 96 -9.24 -7.27 3.43
CA MET A 96 -10.48 -8.05 3.54
C MET A 96 -11.65 -7.19 4.00
N ILE A 97 -11.44 -6.31 4.99
CA ILE A 97 -12.49 -5.41 5.51
C ILE A 97 -12.96 -4.41 4.45
N THR A 98 -12.01 -3.80 3.74
CA THR A 98 -12.30 -2.77 2.75
C THR A 98 -12.83 -3.31 1.42
N GLY A 99 -12.95 -4.64 1.29
CA GLY A 99 -13.39 -5.31 0.07
C GLY A 99 -12.37 -5.10 -1.04
N GLY A 100 -11.23 -5.78 -0.91
CA GLY A 100 -10.01 -5.72 -1.72
C GLY A 100 -10.15 -5.08 -3.11
N SER A 101 -9.20 -4.20 -3.45
CA SER A 101 -9.24 -3.37 -4.66
C SER A 101 -9.79 -4.18 -5.84
N LYS A 102 -10.92 -3.72 -6.40
CA LYS A 102 -11.60 -4.33 -7.54
C LYS A 102 -10.56 -4.92 -8.50
N PRO A 103 -10.73 -6.16 -8.97
CA PRO A 103 -9.75 -6.81 -9.84
C PRO A 103 -9.39 -5.81 -10.93
N ILE A 104 -8.09 -5.54 -11.07
CA ILE A 104 -7.56 -4.65 -12.11
C ILE A 104 -8.05 -5.25 -13.43
N LYS A 105 -9.15 -4.71 -13.97
CA LYS A 105 -9.61 -5.01 -15.30
C LYS A 105 -8.54 -4.43 -16.20
N ILE A 106 -7.55 -5.26 -16.55
CA ILE A 106 -6.74 -5.04 -17.73
C ILE A 106 -7.75 -5.12 -18.87
N GLU A 107 -8.38 -4.00 -19.22
CA GLU A 107 -9.04 -3.85 -20.50
C GLU A 107 -7.97 -4.22 -21.52
N LYS A 108 -8.09 -5.42 -22.08
CA LYS A 108 -7.37 -5.81 -23.30
C LYS A 108 -7.57 -4.64 -24.25
N ILE A 109 -6.51 -3.86 -24.46
CA ILE A 109 -6.42 -2.93 -25.57
C ILE A 109 -6.52 -3.85 -26.79
N SER A 110 -7.74 -4.04 -27.28
CA SER A 110 -7.97 -4.63 -28.57
C SER A 110 -7.37 -3.64 -29.55
N HIS A 111 -6.12 -3.90 -29.94
CA HIS A 111 -5.62 -3.43 -31.21
C HIS A 111 -6.57 -4.00 -32.27
N VAL A 112 -7.61 -3.23 -32.60
CA VAL A 112 -8.38 -3.43 -33.83
C VAL A 112 -7.41 -3.13 -34.96
N SER A 113 -6.69 -4.18 -35.32
CA SER A 113 -5.98 -4.32 -36.56
C SER A 113 -6.91 -3.94 -37.70
N LYS A 114 -6.51 -2.90 -38.43
CA LYS A 114 -6.73 -2.68 -39.86
C LYS A 114 -7.81 -3.54 -40.53
N LYS A 115 -8.90 -2.88 -40.93
CA LYS A 115 -9.65 -3.24 -42.14
C LYS A 115 -10.25 -1.94 -42.69
N GLN A 116 -9.49 -1.10 -43.40
CA GLN A 116 -9.33 -1.19 -44.86
C GLN A 116 -10.29 -2.18 -45.52
N ARG A 117 -11.43 -1.66 -45.98
CA ARG A 117 -12.15 -1.97 -47.23
C ARG A 117 -13.23 -0.87 -47.31
N LYS A 118 -12.94 0.20 -48.06
CA LYS A 118 -13.39 0.42 -49.45
C LYS A 118 -14.90 0.48 -49.52
#